data_AF-A0A1M7JM09-F1
#
_entry.id   AF-A0A1M7JM09-F1
#
_cell.length_a   1.000
_cell.length_b   1.000
_cell.length_c   1.000
_cell.angle_alpha   90.00
_cell.angle_beta   90.00
_cell.angle_gamma   90.00
#
_symmetry.space_group_name_H-M   'P 1'
#
loop_
_entity.id
_entity.type
_entity.pdbx_description
1 polymer ?
#
loop_
_entity_poly.entity_id
_entity_poly.type
_entity_poly.pdbx_seq_one_letter_code
_entity_poly.pdbx_strand_id
1 'polypeptide(L)'
;MGHRNWIVIADKAFPEQNAAGIEVINTNENLLPVLKYVFQQLNSSGHVKPIVYQDKELQFITESQAKGVTSFRIESEKLMKMGKTNLELQPQSILHDSVFTKLDEASKLFKIVVLKTNETIPYTSVFLQLDCSYWNAEKEKQLREKMKSQK
;
A
#
# COMPACT_ATOMS: atom_id res chain seq x y z
N MET A 1 -10.08 -5.52 8.08
CA MET A 1 -8.67 -5.63 8.52
C MET A 1 -8.34 -4.40 9.35
N GLY A 2 -7.41 -4.48 10.30
CA GLY A 2 -7.10 -3.39 11.23
C GLY A 2 -5.66 -2.87 11.10
N HIS A 3 -5.23 -2.09 12.09
CA HIS A 3 -3.87 -1.57 12.18
C HIS A 3 -2.82 -2.69 12.07
N ARG A 4 -1.75 -2.43 11.30
CA ARG A 4 -0.60 -3.31 10.96
C ARG A 4 -0.86 -4.41 9.95
N ASN A 5 -2.11 -4.61 9.53
CA ASN A 5 -2.38 -5.44 8.36
C ASN A 5 -1.91 -4.76 7.07
N TRP A 6 -1.71 -5.56 6.02
CA TRP A 6 -1.30 -5.07 4.71
C TRP A 6 -2.28 -5.46 3.61
N ILE A 7 -2.45 -4.56 2.66
CA ILE A 7 -3.08 -4.84 1.36
C ILE A 7 -2.04 -4.53 0.29
N VAL A 8 -1.73 -5.50 -0.56
CA VAL A 8 -0.83 -5.34 -1.69
C VAL A 8 -1.65 -5.43 -2.97
N ILE A 9 -1.64 -4.39 -3.79
CA ILE A 9 -2.19 -4.44 -5.14
C ILE A 9 -1.02 -4.76 -6.05
N ALA A 10 -0.92 -6.01 -6.46
CA ALA A 10 0.26 -6.56 -7.10
C ALA A 10 0.11 -6.59 -8.63
N ASP A 11 1.19 -6.26 -9.33
CA ASP A 11 1.34 -6.61 -10.74
C ASP A 11 1.35 -8.14 -10.93
N LYS A 12 1.25 -8.57 -12.18
CA LYS A 12 1.09 -9.98 -12.54
C LYS A 12 2.31 -10.83 -12.21
N ALA A 13 3.51 -10.23 -12.20
CA ALA A 13 4.77 -10.92 -11.96
C ALA A 13 5.12 -11.01 -10.46
N PHE A 14 4.34 -10.37 -9.59
CA PHE A 14 4.55 -10.42 -8.15
C PHE A 14 4.64 -11.88 -7.65
N PRO A 15 5.69 -12.23 -6.89
CA PRO A 15 5.93 -13.60 -6.48
C PRO A 15 4.86 -14.07 -5.50
N GLU A 16 4.41 -15.30 -5.68
CA GLU A 16 3.56 -15.97 -4.69
C GLU A 16 4.42 -16.38 -3.50
N GLN A 17 4.14 -15.80 -2.34
CA GLN A 17 4.84 -16.09 -1.10
C GLN A 17 4.09 -17.17 -0.32
N ASN A 18 4.82 -18.14 0.21
CA ASN A 18 4.26 -19.29 0.93
C ASN A 18 4.07 -19.04 2.45
N ALA A 19 4.14 -17.79 2.93
CA ALA A 19 3.95 -17.51 4.34
C ALA A 19 2.47 -17.69 4.74
N ALA A 20 2.22 -18.33 5.88
CA ALA A 20 0.87 -18.66 6.34
C ALA A 20 -0.05 -17.44 6.58
N GLY A 21 0.53 -16.25 6.76
CA GLY A 21 -0.19 -14.99 6.93
C GLY A 21 -0.63 -14.32 5.63
N ILE A 22 -0.29 -14.88 4.46
CA ILE A 22 -0.54 -14.28 3.15
C ILE A 22 -1.73 -14.95 2.47
N GLU A 23 -2.67 -14.14 2.05
CA GLU A 23 -3.83 -14.53 1.24
C GLU A 23 -3.73 -13.87 -0.13
N VAL A 24 -3.75 -14.67 -1.20
CA VAL A 24 -3.66 -14.17 -2.58
C VAL A 24 -5.01 -14.30 -3.26
N ILE A 25 -5.50 -13.20 -3.83
CA ILE A 25 -6.77 -13.12 -4.57
C ILE A 25 -6.49 -12.62 -5.98
N ASN A 26 -6.82 -13.42 -6.98
CA ASN A 26 -6.76 -13.01 -8.38
C ASN A 26 -7.97 -12.13 -8.71
N THR A 27 -7.71 -10.87 -9.04
CA THR A 27 -8.77 -9.88 -9.32
C THR A 27 -9.31 -9.98 -10.74
N ASN A 28 -8.54 -10.57 -11.67
CA ASN A 28 -8.81 -10.58 -13.10
C ASN A 28 -9.03 -9.18 -13.70
N GLU A 29 -8.45 -8.14 -13.09
CA GLU A 29 -8.61 -6.74 -13.47
C GLU A 29 -7.25 -6.04 -13.53
N ASN A 30 -7.17 -4.88 -14.20
CA ASN A 30 -5.98 -4.05 -14.20
C ASN A 30 -5.74 -3.36 -12.84
N LEU A 31 -4.51 -2.91 -12.60
CA LEU A 31 -4.10 -2.41 -11.29
C LEU A 31 -4.81 -1.12 -10.87
N LEU A 32 -4.94 -0.13 -11.76
CA LEU A 32 -5.52 1.17 -11.42
C LEU A 32 -7.00 1.09 -10.99
N PRO A 33 -7.89 0.33 -11.68
CA PRO A 33 -9.25 0.09 -11.19
C PRO A 33 -9.31 -0.57 -9.82
N VAL A 34 -8.48 -1.59 -9.56
CA VAL A 34 -8.40 -2.28 -8.27
C VAL A 34 -7.95 -1.32 -7.17
N LEU A 35 -6.89 -0.54 -7.44
CA LEU A 35 -6.38 0.47 -6.51
C LEU A 35 -7.46 1.51 -6.14
N LYS A 36 -8.18 2.01 -7.15
CA LYS A 36 -9.30 2.95 -6.94
C LYS A 36 -10.38 2.33 -6.05
N TYR A 37 -10.77 1.09 -6.31
CA TYR A 37 -11.76 0.38 -5.49
C TYR A 37 -11.28 0.24 -4.05
N VAL A 38 -10.04 -0.20 -3.83
CA VAL A 38 -9.46 -0.35 -2.49
C VAL A 38 -9.45 0.97 -1.74
N PHE A 39 -9.06 2.08 -2.38
CA PHE A 39 -9.11 3.40 -1.75
C PHE A 39 -10.54 3.83 -1.37
N GLN A 40 -11.54 3.54 -2.20
CA GLN A 40 -12.94 3.80 -1.85
C GLN A 40 -13.37 3.00 -0.62
N GLN A 41 -13.03 1.70 -0.56
CA GLN A 41 -13.35 0.86 0.60
C GLN A 41 -12.66 1.32 1.88
N LEU A 42 -11.37 1.70 1.80
CA LEU A 42 -10.62 2.22 2.94
C LEU A 42 -11.23 3.53 3.46
N ASN A 43 -11.57 4.45 2.56
CA ASN A 43 -12.23 5.71 2.93
C ASN A 43 -13.60 5.49 3.59
N SER A 44 -14.40 4.54 3.10
CA SER A 44 -15.69 4.20 3.71
C SER A 44 -15.57 3.50 5.06
N SER A 45 -14.43 2.85 5.34
CA SER A 45 -14.24 2.07 6.56
C SER A 45 -14.08 2.91 7.83
N GLY A 46 -13.54 4.13 7.70
CA GLY A 46 -13.37 5.12 8.77
C GLY A 46 -12.39 4.78 9.90
N HIS A 47 -12.00 3.51 10.09
CA HIS A 47 -11.20 3.05 11.24
C HIS A 47 -9.71 2.81 10.91
N VAL A 48 -9.37 2.71 9.62
CA VAL A 48 -8.00 2.59 9.14
C VAL A 48 -7.70 3.64 8.08
N LYS A 49 -6.42 3.96 7.94
CA LYS A 49 -5.88 4.76 6.84
C LYS A 49 -4.68 4.03 6.23
N PRO A 50 -4.46 4.09 4.91
CA PRO A 50 -3.28 3.49 4.32
C PRO A 50 -2.05 4.38 4.49
N ILE A 51 -0.93 3.79 4.89
CA ILE A 51 0.41 4.28 4.55
C ILE A 51 0.76 3.62 3.22
N VAL A 52 0.90 4.44 2.19
CA VAL A 52 1.10 3.99 0.80
C VAL A 52 2.59 3.92 0.49
N TYR A 53 3.01 2.82 -0.11
CA TYR A 53 4.35 2.63 -0.66
C TYR A 53 4.29 2.30 -2.14
N GLN A 54 5.25 2.81 -2.90
CA GLN A 54 5.47 2.46 -4.30
C GLN A 54 6.96 2.22 -4.54
N ASP A 55 7.24 1.30 -5.47
CA ASP A 55 8.61 1.02 -5.90
C ASP A 55 9.26 2.26 -6.51
N LYS A 56 10.47 2.59 -6.05
CA LYS A 56 11.25 3.73 -6.52
C LYS A 56 11.67 3.57 -7.98
N GLU A 57 11.89 2.34 -8.39
CA GLU A 57 12.32 1.89 -9.70
C GLU A 57 11.35 2.36 -10.80
N LEU A 58 10.03 2.43 -10.50
CA LEU A 58 9.00 2.88 -11.43
C LEU A 58 9.29 4.27 -12.04
N GLN A 59 9.91 5.16 -11.26
CA GLN A 59 10.24 6.52 -11.72
C GLN A 59 11.35 6.56 -12.78
N PHE A 60 12.14 5.49 -12.88
CA PHE A 60 13.29 5.39 -13.78
C PHE A 60 12.99 4.61 -15.07
N ILE A 61 11.80 3.99 -15.17
CA ILE A 61 11.40 3.23 -16.36
C ILE A 61 10.95 4.19 -17.47
N THR A 62 11.56 4.01 -18.64
CA THR A 62 11.21 4.76 -19.84
C THR A 62 10.11 4.06 -20.65
N GLU A 63 9.44 4.83 -21.50
CA GLU A 63 8.41 4.31 -22.41
C GLU A 63 8.94 3.23 -23.37
N SER A 64 10.22 3.28 -23.71
CA SER A 64 10.87 2.26 -24.55
C SER A 64 11.13 0.94 -23.81
N GLN A 65 11.27 0.97 -22.47
CA GLN A 65 11.45 -0.21 -21.64
C GLN A 65 10.11 -0.87 -21.28
N ALA A 66 9.08 -0.06 -21.02
CA ALA A 66 7.73 -0.54 -20.75
C ALA A 66 6.69 0.40 -21.37
N LYS A 67 5.99 -0.10 -22.40
CA LYS A 67 4.93 0.64 -23.08
C LYS A 67 3.77 0.91 -22.10
N GLY A 68 3.31 2.15 -22.04
CA GLY A 68 2.23 2.62 -21.17
C GLY A 68 2.68 3.08 -19.78
N VAL A 69 3.98 3.01 -19.45
CA VAL A 69 4.47 3.40 -18.12
C VAL A 69 4.29 4.88 -17.82
N THR A 70 4.39 5.74 -18.84
CA THR A 70 4.21 7.19 -18.66
C THR A 70 2.76 7.52 -18.31
N SER A 71 1.80 6.95 -19.04
CA SER A 71 0.36 7.11 -18.74
C SER A 71 0.01 6.51 -17.38
N PHE A 72 0.53 5.33 -17.07
CA PHE A 72 0.32 4.67 -15.79
C PHE A 72 0.78 5.56 -14.63
N ARG A 73 2.00 6.12 -14.69
CA ARG A 73 2.53 7.01 -13.65
C ARG A 73 1.62 8.22 -13.43
N ILE A 74 1.20 8.87 -14.51
CA ILE A 74 0.29 10.04 -14.45
C ILE A 74 -1.05 9.66 -13.80
N GLU A 75 -1.64 8.54 -14.19
CA GLU A 75 -2.94 8.10 -13.67
C GLU A 75 -2.84 7.62 -12.21
N SER A 76 -1.79 6.88 -11.88
CA SER A 76 -1.47 6.48 -10.50
C SER A 76 -1.35 7.72 -9.62
N GLU A 77 -0.56 8.72 -10.01
CA GLU A 77 -0.41 9.97 -9.23
C GLU A 77 -1.74 10.70 -9.05
N LYS A 78 -2.59 10.75 -10.09
CA LYS A 78 -3.93 11.32 -9.99
C LYS A 78 -4.76 10.57 -8.95
N LEU A 79 -4.77 9.24 -8.97
CA LEU A 79 -5.49 8.44 -7.99
C LEU A 79 -5.00 8.68 -6.56
N MET A 80 -3.68 8.75 -6.34
CA MET A 80 -3.10 9.06 -5.02
C MET A 80 -3.54 10.44 -4.52
N LYS A 81 -3.59 11.44 -5.41
CA LYS A 81 -4.06 12.80 -5.09
C LYS A 81 -5.58 12.88 -4.90
N MET A 82 -6.35 12.02 -5.58
CA MET A 82 -7.82 11.94 -5.48
C MET A 82 -8.30 11.19 -4.23
N GLY A 83 -7.45 10.43 -3.55
CA GLY A 83 -7.75 9.80 -2.25
C GLY A 83 -8.07 10.80 -1.11
N LYS A 84 -8.14 12.10 -1.42
CA LYS A 84 -8.51 13.20 -0.52
C LYS A 84 -9.91 13.06 0.06
N THR A 85 -9.97 12.40 1.20
CA THR A 85 -10.70 12.89 2.37
C THR A 85 -9.74 12.80 3.57
N ASN A 86 -9.09 13.90 3.92
CA ASN A 86 -8.28 14.12 5.14
C ASN A 86 -6.86 13.54 5.23
N LEU A 87 -6.34 12.85 4.22
CA LEU A 87 -4.92 12.47 4.16
C LEU A 87 -4.35 12.84 2.80
N GLU A 88 -3.32 13.70 2.79
CA GLU A 88 -2.38 13.66 1.68
C GLU A 88 -1.68 12.30 1.75
N LEU A 89 -2.12 11.36 0.90
CA LEU A 89 -1.36 10.15 0.65
C LEU A 89 -0.14 10.58 -0.15
N GLN A 90 0.94 10.94 0.54
CA GLN A 90 2.26 11.10 -0.04
C GLN A 90 2.86 9.68 -0.12
N PRO A 91 2.86 9.02 -1.30
CA PRO A 91 3.37 7.66 -1.39
C PRO A 91 4.84 7.68 -1.02
N GLN A 92 5.23 6.81 -0.10
CA GLN A 92 6.62 6.64 0.27
C GLN A 92 7.28 5.80 -0.82
N SER A 93 8.24 6.41 -1.51
CA SER A 93 9.07 5.68 -2.47
C SER A 93 10.05 4.79 -1.70
N ILE A 94 9.99 3.48 -1.96
CA ILE A 94 10.81 2.45 -1.32
C ILE A 94 11.49 1.60 -2.40
N LEU A 95 12.67 1.07 -2.13
CA LEU A 95 13.29 0.09 -3.02
C LEU A 95 12.51 -1.21 -2.99
N HIS A 96 12.42 -1.87 -4.13
CA HIS A 96 11.66 -3.12 -4.29
C HIS A 96 12.07 -4.19 -3.26
N ASP A 97 13.37 -4.43 -3.07
CA ASP A 97 13.83 -5.41 -2.07
C ASP A 97 13.46 -5.02 -0.63
N SER A 98 13.42 -3.72 -0.34
CA SER A 98 13.12 -3.23 1.01
C SER A 98 11.66 -3.42 1.39
N VAL A 99 10.73 -3.43 0.43
CA VAL A 99 9.32 -3.70 0.74
C VAL A 99 9.09 -5.18 1.05
N PHE A 100 9.83 -6.10 0.40
CA PHE A 100 9.72 -7.54 0.74
C PHE A 100 10.18 -7.84 2.16
N THR A 101 11.26 -7.21 2.63
CA THR A 101 11.68 -7.36 4.04
C THR A 101 10.58 -6.93 5.00
N LYS A 102 9.88 -5.82 4.70
CA LYS A 102 8.74 -5.35 5.51
C LYS A 102 7.56 -6.34 5.47
N LEU A 103 7.24 -6.88 4.30
CA LEU A 103 6.16 -7.85 4.15
C LEU A 103 6.50 -9.17 4.86
N ASP A 104 7.72 -9.69 4.75
CA ASP A 104 8.15 -10.91 5.45
C ASP A 104 8.01 -10.75 6.96
N GLU A 105 8.54 -9.66 7.52
CA GLU A 105 8.40 -9.35 8.94
C GLU A 105 6.94 -9.21 9.38
N ALA A 106 6.12 -8.52 8.59
CA ALA A 106 4.71 -8.34 8.89
C ALA A 106 3.94 -9.67 8.82
N SER A 107 4.22 -10.52 7.84
CA SER A 107 3.50 -11.78 7.58
C SER A 107 3.62 -12.79 8.73
N LYS A 108 4.67 -12.67 9.56
CA LYS A 108 4.88 -13.49 10.75
C LYS A 108 3.84 -13.25 11.84
N LEU A 109 3.27 -12.05 11.89
CA LEU A 109 2.40 -11.59 12.99
C LEU A 109 1.03 -11.10 12.51
N PHE A 110 0.92 -10.65 11.27
CA PHE A 110 -0.27 -9.99 10.73
C PHE A 110 -0.62 -10.53 9.36
N LYS A 111 -1.91 -10.46 9.03
CA LYS A 111 -2.40 -10.84 7.70
C LYS A 111 -1.98 -9.82 6.64
N ILE A 112 -1.61 -10.35 5.49
CA ILE A 112 -1.35 -9.64 4.24
C ILE A 112 -2.32 -10.18 3.19
N VAL A 113 -3.08 -9.31 2.55
CA VAL A 113 -3.91 -9.68 1.40
C VAL A 113 -3.24 -9.14 0.14
N VAL A 114 -2.91 -10.03 -0.79
CA VAL A 114 -2.36 -9.70 -2.10
C VAL A 114 -3.47 -9.80 -3.15
N LEU A 115 -3.85 -8.66 -3.69
CA LEU A 115 -4.76 -8.54 -4.82
C LEU A 115 -3.93 -8.58 -6.11
N LYS A 116 -3.83 -9.76 -6.72
CA LYS A 116 -3.05 -9.98 -7.94
C LYS A 116 -3.85 -9.48 -9.15
N THR A 117 -3.21 -8.64 -9.96
CA THR A 117 -3.84 -7.95 -11.10
C THR A 117 -3.29 -8.47 -12.42
N ASN A 118 -3.88 -8.01 -13.52
CA ASN A 118 -3.40 -8.29 -14.87
C ASN A 118 -2.29 -7.32 -15.34
N GLU A 119 -1.87 -6.37 -14.49
CA GLU A 119 -0.86 -5.38 -14.85
C GLU A 119 0.49 -6.04 -15.16
N THR A 120 1.10 -5.65 -16.28
CA THR A 120 2.37 -6.22 -16.75
C THR A 120 3.49 -5.20 -16.81
N ILE A 121 3.21 -3.93 -16.51
CA ILE A 121 4.25 -2.92 -16.36
C ILE A 121 5.01 -3.21 -15.05
N PRO A 122 6.34 -3.33 -15.08
CA PRO A 122 7.13 -3.66 -13.90
C PRO A 122 7.10 -2.54 -12.84
N TYR A 123 7.26 -2.92 -11.57
CA TYR A 123 7.32 -2.01 -10.41
C TYR A 123 6.06 -1.15 -10.23
N THR A 124 4.92 -1.62 -10.75
CA THR A 124 3.63 -0.92 -10.62
C THR A 124 2.86 -1.32 -9.37
N SER A 125 3.28 -2.39 -8.71
CA SER A 125 2.71 -2.85 -7.44
C SER A 125 2.63 -1.71 -6.41
N VAL A 126 1.52 -1.67 -5.67
CA VAL A 126 1.26 -0.67 -4.61
C VAL A 126 1.04 -1.40 -3.30
N PHE A 127 1.74 -0.95 -2.26
CA PHE A 127 1.68 -1.59 -0.94
C PHE A 127 1.04 -0.65 0.07
N LEU A 128 0.03 -1.15 0.78
CA LEU A 128 -0.76 -0.39 1.73
C LEU A 128 -0.60 -1.01 3.11
N GLN A 129 0.17 -0.37 3.97
CA GLN A 129 0.19 -0.71 5.39
C GLN A 129 -0.98 0.03 6.08
N LEU A 130 -1.85 -0.69 6.77
CA LEU A 130 -2.99 -0.09 7.45
C LEU A 130 -2.55 0.50 8.80
N ASP A 131 -2.76 1.80 8.98
CA ASP A 131 -2.57 2.53 10.23
C ASP A 131 -3.93 2.91 10.85
N CYS A 132 -3.95 3.17 12.15
CA CYS A 132 -5.16 3.61 12.85
C CYS A 132 -5.54 5.04 12.39
N SER A 133 -6.78 5.23 11.92
CA SER A 133 -7.23 6.52 11.40
C SER A 133 -7.48 7.55 12.52
N TYR A 134 -8.09 7.12 13.63
CA TYR A 134 -8.56 7.99 14.70
C TYR A 134 -7.54 8.19 15.83
N TRP A 135 -6.51 7.33 15.89
CA TRP A 135 -5.45 7.37 16.90
C TRP A 135 -4.07 7.41 16.23
N ASN A 136 -3.52 8.61 16.07
CA ASN A 136 -2.24 8.83 15.39
C ASN A 136 -1.04 8.78 16.37
N ALA A 137 0.17 8.78 15.81
CA ALA A 137 1.41 8.75 16.58
C ALA A 137 1.56 9.92 17.56
N GLU A 138 1.00 11.10 17.25
CA GLU A 138 1.03 12.25 18.13
C GLU A 138 0.15 12.06 19.37
N LYS A 139 -1.10 11.62 19.19
CA LYS A 139 -2.00 11.27 20.30
C LYS A 139 -1.41 10.19 21.18
N GLU A 140 -0.78 9.17 20.57
CA GLU A 140 -0.08 8.13 21.29
C GLU A 140 1.09 8.70 22.11
N LYS A 141 1.93 9.56 21.51
CA LYS A 141 3.04 10.20 22.20
C LYS A 141 2.56 11.03 23.41
N GLN A 142 1.55 11.87 23.22
CA GLN A 142 0.95 12.67 24.29
C GLN A 142 0.41 11.79 25.43
N LEU A 143 -0.25 10.66 25.09
CA LEU A 143 -0.70 9.69 26.09
C LEU A 143 0.49 9.13 26.88
N ARG A 144 1.57 8.71 26.21
CA ARG A 144 2.76 8.15 26.89
C ARG A 144 3.46 9.16 27.78
N GLU A 145 3.53 10.42 27.38
CA GLU A 145 4.06 11.51 28.21
C GLU A 145 3.22 11.71 29.47
N LYS A 146 1.89 11.77 29.32
CA LYS A 146 0.94 11.89 30.44
C LYS A 146 1.02 10.71 31.43
N MET A 147 1.23 9.50 30.92
CA MET A 147 1.42 8.31 31.77
C MET A 147 2.73 8.39 32.58
N LYS A 148 3.79 8.96 32.02
CA LYS A 148 5.08 9.14 32.71
C LYS A 148 5.01 10.21 33.80
N SER A 149 4.23 11.28 33.58
CA SER A 149 4.05 12.37 34.54
C SER A 149 3.07 12.07 35.68
N GLN A 150 2.44 10.89 35.69
CA GLN A 150 1.60 10.39 36.79
C GLN A 150 2.35 9.51 37.80
N LYS A 151 3.68 9.36 37.63
CA LYS A 151 4.57 8.85 38.68
C LYS A 151 5.05 9.99 39.56
#